data_AF-A0AAD1XHC7-F1
#
_entry.id   AF-A0AAD1XHC7-F1
#
_cell.length_a   1.000
_cell.length_b   1.000
_cell.length_c   1.000
_cell.angle_alpha   90.00
_cell.angle_beta   90.00
_cell.angle_gamma   90.00
#
_symmetry.space_group_name_H-M   'P 1'
#
loop_
_entity.id
_entity.type
_entity.pdbx_description
1 polymer ?
#
loop_
_entity_poly.entity_id
_entity_poly.type
_entity_poly.pdbx_seq_one_letter_code
_entity_poly.pdbx_strand_id
1 'polypeptide(L)'
;MSNPLSRYRLLYKKVARPNNITPFSKHVFMRSQNKHQHMSDRLGKREDPKSSTHVHLKEPFTNTELHLIGTMNTNTMLARRTRKLIREIQPDSVFVMASPKWWDSARLIEGVHSQEDFEKYHDAVLGGINECKVDMSHFRGAVFRARMFILKLALNFAYRPGSHFKFYYPGLEIKYACEEAEKLGAELHFLGPELNNITWRRLYHEHRLNMGNVFYKLYEFGGTRWEGEHYQQIQKLQLTTPSSYVESCCDTYNINWYIQSLDIMFPYLKRILIDKRDMALYKYITRNAKEGQKIVAVVNQWHMEGIEHLWAHEYGMLPRSQSITEEIDPIGDMPLKEGLFDMLYNAFQRELKNAHSNTTPASYSNMMNTYHREQNWQYEHRNM
;
A
#
# COMPACT_ATOMS: atom_id res chain seq x y z
N MET A 1 -32.52 26.45 -22.99
CA MET A 1 -31.13 26.95 -22.88
C MET A 1 -30.28 25.89 -22.18
N SER A 2 -29.24 25.36 -22.81
CA SER A 2 -28.35 24.38 -22.18
C SER A 2 -27.58 25.06 -21.04
N ASN A 3 -27.66 24.53 -19.81
CA ASN A 3 -26.91 25.01 -18.66
C ASN A 3 -25.42 25.17 -19.05
N PRO A 4 -24.76 26.32 -18.81
CA PRO A 4 -23.34 26.51 -19.11
C PRO A 4 -22.44 25.36 -18.65
N LEU A 5 -22.75 24.75 -17.50
CA LEU A 5 -22.06 23.57 -16.96
C LEU A 5 -22.11 22.37 -17.91
N SER A 6 -23.24 22.15 -18.59
CA SER A 6 -23.38 21.06 -19.57
C SER A 6 -22.47 21.22 -20.80
N ARG A 7 -22.19 22.47 -21.19
CA ARG A 7 -21.29 22.78 -22.32
C ARG A 7 -19.84 22.50 -21.95
N TYR A 8 -19.39 22.97 -20.78
CA TYR A 8 -18.06 22.67 -20.26
C TYR A 8 -17.86 21.18 -20.01
N ARG A 9 -18.91 20.48 -19.56
CA ARG A 9 -18.91 19.04 -19.39
C ARG A 9 -18.66 18.27 -20.68
N LEU A 10 -19.35 18.63 -21.77
CA LEU A 10 -19.13 18.01 -23.08
C LEU A 10 -17.74 18.31 -23.62
N LEU A 11 -17.23 19.53 -23.42
CA LEU A 11 -15.86 19.88 -23.77
C LEU A 11 -14.86 19.06 -22.95
N TYR A 12 -15.04 18.96 -21.63
CA TYR A 12 -14.19 18.20 -20.72
C TYR A 12 -14.14 16.71 -21.06
N LYS A 13 -15.28 16.10 -21.42
CA LYS A 13 -15.34 14.71 -21.92
C LYS A 13 -14.65 14.52 -23.28
N LYS A 14 -14.62 15.58 -24.10
CA LYS A 14 -13.98 15.57 -25.43
C LYS A 14 -12.49 15.91 -25.41
N VAL A 15 -11.97 16.48 -24.32
CA VAL A 15 -10.53 16.70 -24.16
C VAL A 15 -9.87 15.33 -24.19
N ALA A 16 -9.19 15.05 -25.30
CA ALA A 16 -8.35 13.88 -25.45
C ALA A 16 -7.21 14.03 -24.43
N ARG A 17 -7.40 13.43 -23.27
CA ARG A 17 -6.32 13.32 -22.31
C ARG A 17 -5.32 12.37 -22.91
N PRO A 18 -4.03 12.69 -22.88
CA PRO A 18 -3.02 11.73 -23.30
C PRO A 18 -3.33 10.42 -22.56
N ASN A 19 -3.54 9.34 -23.31
CA ASN A 19 -3.71 7.98 -22.77
C ASN A 19 -2.38 7.45 -22.21
N ASN A 20 -1.52 8.37 -21.83
CA ASN A 20 -0.30 8.14 -21.12
C ASN A 20 -0.80 7.72 -19.75
N ILE A 21 -0.67 6.43 -19.48
CA ILE A 21 -0.27 5.95 -18.15
C ILE A 21 0.55 7.10 -17.56
N THR A 22 0.02 7.77 -16.53
CA THR A 22 0.68 8.92 -15.93
C THR A 22 2.17 8.61 -15.82
N PRO A 23 3.08 9.45 -16.33
CA PRO A 23 4.52 9.17 -16.18
C PRO A 23 4.91 9.08 -14.69
N PHE A 24 4.05 9.60 -13.82
CA PHE A 24 4.10 9.45 -12.37
C PHE A 24 3.68 8.05 -11.93
N SER A 25 4.50 7.43 -11.09
CA SER A 25 4.13 6.22 -10.35
C SER A 25 2.81 6.47 -9.62
N LYS A 26 1.87 5.52 -9.70
CA LYS A 26 0.58 5.58 -8.98
C LYS A 26 0.74 5.38 -7.48
N HIS A 27 1.83 4.72 -7.10
CA HIS A 27 2.21 4.45 -5.73
C HIS A 27 3.49 5.23 -5.53
N VAL A 28 3.40 6.42 -4.94
CA VAL A 28 4.56 7.29 -4.75
C VAL A 28 5.07 7.06 -3.35
N PHE A 29 6.17 6.33 -3.24
CA PHE A 29 6.90 6.27 -1.99
C PHE A 29 7.82 7.49 -1.90
N MET A 30 7.31 8.58 -1.29
CA MET A 30 8.15 9.71 -0.94
C MET A 30 8.96 9.36 0.31
N ARG A 31 10.20 8.94 0.12
CA ARG A 31 11.20 9.04 1.19
C ARG A 31 11.43 10.53 1.44
N SER A 32 11.42 10.97 2.69
CA SER A 32 11.93 12.29 3.03
C SER A 32 13.43 12.35 2.69
N GLN A 33 13.77 12.83 1.49
CA GLN A 33 15.11 12.75 0.90
C GLN A 33 16.20 13.44 1.74
N ASN A 34 15.82 14.39 2.60
CA ASN A 34 16.76 15.19 3.41
C ASN A 34 16.80 14.79 4.89
N LYS A 35 16.01 13.81 5.31
CA LYS A 35 15.97 13.38 6.70
C LYS A 35 17.03 12.28 6.87
N HIS A 36 18.27 12.69 7.15
CA HIS A 36 19.25 11.89 7.90
C HIS A 36 18.71 11.68 9.31
N GLN A 37 17.57 11.00 9.41
CA GLN A 37 16.88 10.83 10.66
C GLN A 37 17.49 9.68 11.42
N HIS A 38 17.88 9.98 12.65
CA HIS A 38 18.12 8.97 13.66
C HIS A 38 16.94 7.99 13.66
N MET A 39 17.18 6.73 14.04
CA MET A 39 16.15 5.69 14.02
C MET A 39 14.88 6.10 14.81
N SER A 40 15.04 6.98 15.82
CA SER A 40 13.98 7.62 16.59
C SER A 40 13.14 8.62 15.77
N ASP A 41 13.73 9.34 14.82
CA ASP A 41 13.04 10.41 14.11
C ASP A 41 12.29 9.87 12.87
N ARG A 42 12.58 8.62 12.47
CA ARG A 42 11.72 7.81 11.58
C ARG A 42 10.37 7.43 12.23
N LEU A 43 10.20 7.78 13.51
CA LEU A 43 8.92 7.81 14.23
C LEU A 43 8.30 9.22 14.25
N GLY A 44 8.86 10.19 13.50
CA GLY A 44 8.26 11.50 13.29
C GLY A 44 6.79 11.34 12.90
N LYS A 45 5.91 12.13 13.53
CA LYS A 45 4.43 12.01 13.56
C LYS A 45 3.89 11.30 12.32
N ARG A 46 3.84 9.97 12.40
CA ARG A 46 3.23 9.14 11.35
C ARG A 46 1.76 9.57 11.29
N GLU A 47 1.18 9.58 10.10
CA GLU A 47 -0.26 9.76 9.97
C GLU A 47 -0.95 8.79 10.92
N ASP A 48 -1.98 9.26 11.63
CA ASP A 48 -2.80 8.36 12.43
C ASP A 48 -3.30 7.25 11.47
N PRO A 49 -3.07 5.96 11.76
CA PRO A 49 -3.65 4.86 10.98
C PRO A 49 -5.17 5.01 10.82
N LYS A 50 -5.81 5.78 11.71
CA LYS A 50 -7.20 6.18 11.53
C LYS A 50 -7.40 7.18 10.39
N SER A 51 -6.60 8.24 10.26
CA SER A 51 -6.79 9.19 9.15
C SER A 51 -6.43 8.59 7.78
N SER A 52 -5.52 7.61 7.74
CA SER A 52 -5.05 7.00 6.48
C SER A 52 -5.98 5.91 5.90
N THR A 53 -6.87 5.33 6.70
CA THR A 53 -7.82 4.27 6.26
C THR A 53 -9.10 4.82 5.63
N HIS A 54 -9.24 6.14 5.49
CA HIS A 54 -10.39 6.77 4.82
C HIS A 54 -9.97 7.90 3.89
N VAL A 55 -10.48 7.89 2.65
CA VAL A 55 -10.37 9.02 1.70
C VAL A 55 -11.76 9.47 1.31
N HIS A 56 -11.95 10.78 1.19
CA HIS A 56 -13.12 11.36 0.56
C HIS A 56 -12.70 12.06 -0.73
N LEU A 57 -13.24 11.61 -1.86
CA LEU A 57 -12.99 12.13 -3.18
C LEU A 57 -14.30 12.68 -3.75
N LYS A 58 -14.31 13.94 -4.18
CA LYS A 58 -15.51 14.58 -4.70
C LYS A 58 -15.29 15.03 -6.15
N GLU A 59 -16.11 14.51 -7.06
CA GLU A 59 -16.10 14.96 -8.46
C GLU A 59 -16.73 16.36 -8.57
N PRO A 60 -16.05 17.34 -9.19
CA PRO A 60 -16.54 18.71 -9.26
C PRO A 60 -17.73 18.91 -10.20
N PHE A 61 -17.94 18.05 -11.20
CA PHE A 61 -18.94 18.27 -12.27
C PHE A 61 -20.29 17.60 -12.01
N THR A 62 -20.27 16.36 -11.53
CA THR A 62 -21.48 15.56 -11.26
C THR A 62 -21.89 15.65 -9.80
N ASN A 63 -21.03 16.19 -8.93
CA ASN A 63 -21.17 16.12 -7.48
C ASN A 63 -21.24 14.66 -6.96
N THR A 64 -20.70 13.70 -7.71
CA THR A 64 -20.50 12.33 -7.23
C THR A 64 -19.42 12.32 -6.16
N GLU A 65 -19.71 11.70 -5.03
CA GLU A 65 -18.81 11.59 -3.87
C GLU A 65 -18.41 10.13 -3.70
N LEU A 66 -17.10 9.87 -3.60
CA LEU A 66 -16.51 8.56 -3.38
C LEU A 66 -15.75 8.56 -2.05
N HIS A 67 -16.26 7.79 -1.09
CA HIS A 67 -15.61 7.50 0.18
C HIS A 67 -14.90 6.16 0.07
N LEU A 68 -13.56 6.19 -0.02
CA LEU A 68 -12.73 5.00 -0.02
C LEU A 68 -12.40 4.62 1.42
N ILE A 69 -12.78 3.40 1.82
CA ILE A 69 -12.42 2.84 3.13
C ILE A 69 -11.44 1.70 2.90
N GLY A 70 -10.26 1.84 3.49
CA GLY A 70 -9.21 0.83 3.46
C GLY A 70 -9.37 -0.21 4.54
N THR A 71 -9.27 -1.47 4.14
CA THR A 71 -9.32 -2.62 5.04
C THR A 71 -8.06 -3.47 4.92
N MET A 72 -7.69 -4.13 6.02
CA MET A 72 -6.71 -5.22 6.04
C MET A 72 -7.38 -6.56 6.40
N ASN A 73 -8.69 -6.57 6.65
CA ASN A 73 -9.51 -7.75 6.91
C ASN A 73 -9.15 -8.53 8.19
N THR A 74 -8.49 -7.87 9.15
CA THR A 74 -7.94 -8.52 10.36
C THR A 74 -8.19 -7.71 11.63
N ASN A 75 -9.01 -6.64 11.62
CA ASN A 75 -9.22 -5.82 12.80
C ASN A 75 -10.69 -5.50 13.10
N THR A 76 -11.14 -5.89 14.30
CA THR A 76 -12.46 -5.57 14.86
C THR A 76 -12.74 -4.07 14.95
N MET A 77 -11.75 -3.26 15.34
CA MET A 77 -11.89 -1.81 15.47
C MET A 77 -12.15 -1.16 14.11
N LEU A 78 -11.37 -1.54 13.08
CA LEU A 78 -11.63 -1.10 11.71
C LEU A 78 -13.01 -1.51 11.24
N ALA A 79 -13.46 -2.74 11.55
CA ALA A 79 -14.79 -3.20 11.16
C ALA A 79 -15.91 -2.35 11.78
N ARG A 80 -15.81 -2.07 13.08
CA ARG A 80 -16.76 -1.19 13.79
C ARG A 80 -16.76 0.22 13.21
N ARG A 81 -15.59 0.71 12.81
CA ARG A 81 -15.46 2.03 12.18
C ARG A 81 -16.09 2.05 10.79
N THR A 82 -15.85 1.05 9.95
CA THR A 82 -16.50 0.92 8.63
C THR A 82 -18.01 0.95 8.77
N ARG A 83 -18.56 0.18 9.72
CA ARG A 83 -19.99 0.21 10.09
C ARG A 83 -20.45 1.62 10.47
N LYS A 84 -19.71 2.31 11.36
CA LYS A 84 -20.05 3.67 11.80
C LYS A 84 -20.02 4.66 10.64
N LEU A 85 -18.99 4.63 9.80
CA LEU A 85 -18.83 5.51 8.64
C LEU A 85 -19.96 5.33 7.64
N ILE A 86 -20.35 4.10 7.31
CA ILE A 86 -21.46 3.84 6.38
C ILE A 86 -22.78 4.40 6.92
N ARG A 87 -23.04 4.25 8.22
CA ARG A 87 -24.22 4.84 8.88
C ARG A 87 -24.24 6.37 8.84
N GLU A 88 -23.08 7.00 9.02
CA GLU A 88 -22.94 8.45 9.01
C GLU A 88 -23.05 9.04 7.59
N ILE A 89 -22.44 8.38 6.61
CA ILE A 89 -22.42 8.85 5.21
C ILE A 89 -23.78 8.66 4.55
N GLN A 90 -24.50 7.58 4.89
CA GLN A 90 -25.75 7.16 4.24
C GLN A 90 -25.60 7.08 2.71
N PRO A 91 -24.74 6.20 2.19
CA PRO A 91 -24.45 6.13 0.77
C PRO A 91 -25.61 5.57 -0.04
N ASP A 92 -25.71 6.00 -1.31
CA ASP A 92 -26.64 5.42 -2.28
C ASP A 92 -26.19 4.03 -2.76
N SER A 93 -24.86 3.80 -2.75
CA SER A 93 -24.27 2.56 -3.22
C SER A 93 -23.01 2.19 -2.43
N VAL A 94 -22.88 0.92 -2.10
CA VAL A 94 -21.75 0.36 -1.35
C VAL A 94 -21.04 -0.68 -2.20
N PHE A 95 -19.75 -0.48 -2.45
CA PHE A 95 -18.90 -1.39 -3.19
C PHE A 95 -17.98 -2.14 -2.23
N VAL A 96 -17.91 -3.46 -2.32
CA VAL A 96 -17.11 -4.28 -1.41
C VAL A 96 -16.20 -5.26 -2.16
N MET A 97 -14.97 -5.46 -1.66
CA MET A 97 -14.03 -6.47 -2.16
C MET A 97 -14.36 -7.89 -1.69
N ALA A 98 -15.54 -8.39 -2.05
CA ALA A 98 -15.97 -9.76 -1.83
C ALA A 98 -16.71 -10.31 -3.06
N SER A 99 -17.02 -11.61 -3.04
CA SER A 99 -17.92 -12.23 -4.02
C SER A 99 -19.35 -12.32 -3.46
N PRO A 100 -20.38 -12.32 -4.33
CA PRO A 100 -21.76 -12.57 -3.90
C PRO A 100 -21.90 -13.90 -3.15
N LYS A 101 -21.23 -14.95 -3.63
CA LYS A 101 -21.21 -16.27 -2.98
C LYS A 101 -20.65 -16.22 -1.56
N TRP A 102 -19.61 -15.41 -1.34
CA TRP A 102 -19.04 -15.22 -0.01
C TRP A 102 -20.05 -14.53 0.90
N TRP A 103 -20.76 -13.53 0.40
CA TRP A 103 -21.79 -12.83 1.15
C TRP A 103 -22.97 -13.73 1.52
N ASP A 104 -23.45 -14.55 0.57
CA ASP A 104 -24.54 -15.50 0.79
C ASP A 104 -24.27 -16.46 1.96
N SER A 105 -23.01 -16.84 2.17
CA SER A 105 -22.56 -17.64 3.31
C SER A 105 -22.31 -16.79 4.56
N ALA A 106 -21.63 -15.64 4.42
CA ALA A 106 -21.24 -14.80 5.54
C ALA A 106 -22.46 -14.17 6.26
N ARG A 107 -23.53 -13.86 5.53
CA ARG A 107 -24.76 -13.29 6.11
C ARG A 107 -25.49 -14.25 7.06
N LEU A 108 -25.31 -15.56 6.91
CA LEU A 108 -25.90 -16.57 7.77
C LEU A 108 -25.20 -16.67 9.13
N ILE A 109 -24.01 -16.06 9.26
CA ILE A 109 -23.22 -16.09 10.49
C ILE A 109 -23.69 -14.94 11.38
N GLU A 110 -24.54 -15.25 12.35
CA GLU A 110 -25.03 -14.28 13.34
C GLU A 110 -24.18 -14.25 14.62
N GLY A 111 -24.32 -13.21 15.44
CA GLY A 111 -23.66 -13.13 16.76
C GLY A 111 -22.16 -12.86 16.75
N VAL A 112 -21.56 -12.49 15.62
CA VAL A 112 -20.12 -12.22 15.53
C VAL A 112 -19.79 -10.77 15.91
N HIS A 113 -19.04 -10.62 17.00
CA HIS A 113 -18.67 -9.32 17.59
C HIS A 113 -17.18 -8.97 17.44
N SER A 114 -16.34 -9.92 17.05
CA SER A 114 -14.90 -9.79 16.90
C SER A 114 -14.41 -10.47 15.62
N GLN A 115 -13.29 -9.97 15.10
CA GLN A 115 -12.61 -10.56 13.95
C GLN A 115 -12.11 -11.98 14.27
N GLU A 116 -11.58 -12.20 15.47
CA GLU A 116 -11.07 -13.50 15.90
C GLU A 116 -12.18 -14.55 15.93
N ASP A 117 -13.39 -14.17 16.36
CA ASP A 117 -14.55 -15.06 16.29
C ASP A 117 -14.98 -15.32 14.85
N PHE A 118 -14.94 -14.30 13.99
CA PHE A 118 -15.26 -14.45 12.57
C PHE A 118 -14.31 -15.43 11.88
N GLU A 119 -13.02 -15.40 12.22
CA GLU A 119 -12.00 -16.28 11.64
C GLU A 119 -12.23 -17.76 11.95
N LYS A 120 -12.83 -18.10 13.10
CA LYS A 120 -13.20 -19.48 13.43
C LYS A 120 -14.19 -20.07 12.42
N TYR A 121 -15.11 -19.25 11.90
CA TYR A 121 -16.07 -19.67 10.88
C TYR A 121 -15.46 -19.67 9.48
N HIS A 122 -14.39 -18.91 9.25
CA HIS A 122 -13.77 -18.82 7.94
C HIS A 122 -13.30 -20.18 7.44
N ASP A 123 -12.61 -20.94 8.28
CA ASP A 123 -12.04 -22.22 7.87
C ASP A 123 -13.11 -23.32 7.74
N ALA A 124 -14.24 -23.20 8.46
CA ALA A 124 -15.34 -24.15 8.41
C ALA A 124 -16.35 -23.90 7.26
N VAL A 125 -16.66 -22.62 6.97
CA VAL A 125 -17.77 -22.24 6.09
C VAL A 125 -17.30 -21.48 4.84
N LEU A 126 -16.24 -20.67 4.96
CA LEU A 126 -15.84 -19.72 3.90
C LEU A 126 -14.64 -20.20 3.06
N GLY A 127 -13.91 -21.23 3.51
CA GLY A 127 -12.62 -21.67 2.96
C GLY A 127 -12.60 -22.12 1.49
N GLY A 128 -13.74 -22.48 0.91
CA GLY A 128 -13.84 -22.97 -0.48
C GLY A 128 -14.35 -21.96 -1.51
N ILE A 129 -14.73 -20.74 -1.09
CA ILE A 129 -15.51 -19.84 -1.95
C ILE A 129 -14.64 -19.13 -3.01
N ASN A 130 -13.32 -19.08 -2.81
CA ASN A 130 -12.35 -18.41 -3.69
C ASN A 130 -11.46 -19.37 -4.49
N GLU A 131 -11.96 -20.56 -4.81
CA GLU A 131 -11.18 -21.55 -5.55
C GLU A 131 -10.72 -21.05 -6.92
N CYS A 132 -9.42 -21.27 -7.19
CA CYS A 132 -8.79 -20.97 -8.46
C CYS A 132 -9.39 -21.87 -9.55
N LYS A 133 -10.14 -21.28 -10.49
CA LYS A 133 -10.76 -22.01 -11.62
C LYS A 133 -9.86 -22.18 -12.85
N VAL A 134 -8.54 -22.06 -12.69
CA VAL A 134 -7.63 -22.28 -13.82
C VAL A 134 -7.56 -23.78 -14.08
N ASP A 135 -7.65 -24.18 -15.36
CA ASP A 135 -7.50 -25.58 -15.72
C ASP A 135 -6.09 -26.07 -15.37
N MET A 136 -6.03 -27.01 -14.45
CA MET A 136 -4.80 -27.58 -13.89
C MET A 136 -4.49 -28.98 -14.44
N SER A 137 -5.33 -29.51 -15.34
CA SER A 137 -5.25 -30.89 -15.80
C SER A 137 -4.03 -31.19 -16.68
N HIS A 138 -3.47 -30.17 -17.33
CA HIS A 138 -2.34 -30.32 -18.25
C HIS A 138 -0.98 -30.00 -17.61
N PHE A 139 0.12 -30.41 -18.27
CA PHE A 139 1.50 -30.11 -17.86
C PHE A 139 1.72 -28.62 -17.53
N ARG A 140 1.09 -27.71 -18.29
CA ARG A 140 1.11 -26.26 -18.03
C ARG A 140 0.52 -25.90 -16.65
N GLY A 141 -0.52 -26.60 -16.22
CA GLY A 141 -1.12 -26.46 -14.89
C GLY A 141 -0.15 -26.88 -13.78
N ALA A 142 0.54 -28.01 -13.96
CA ALA A 142 1.56 -28.47 -13.01
C ALA A 142 2.73 -27.46 -12.89
N VAL A 143 3.25 -26.97 -14.02
CA VAL A 143 4.29 -25.93 -14.04
C VAL A 143 3.81 -24.65 -13.35
N PHE A 144 2.56 -24.25 -13.57
CA PHE A 144 1.97 -23.09 -12.90
C PHE A 144 1.87 -23.30 -11.38
N ARG A 145 1.43 -24.47 -10.91
CA ARG A 145 1.37 -24.81 -9.48
C ARG A 145 2.76 -24.75 -8.84
N ALA A 146 3.76 -25.36 -9.48
CA ALA A 146 5.14 -25.30 -9.00
C ALA A 146 5.62 -23.84 -8.91
N ARG A 147 5.38 -23.03 -9.95
CA ARG A 147 5.73 -21.60 -9.95
C ARG A 147 5.06 -20.83 -8.82
N MET A 148 3.74 -21.00 -8.62
CA MET A 148 3.01 -20.32 -7.54
C MET A 148 3.44 -20.78 -6.16
N PHE A 149 3.76 -22.07 -6.00
CA PHE A 149 4.31 -22.61 -4.76
C PHE A 149 5.64 -21.95 -4.42
N ILE A 150 6.57 -21.86 -5.37
CA ILE A 150 7.86 -21.25 -5.09
C ILE A 150 7.73 -19.73 -4.90
N LEU A 151 6.85 -19.06 -5.65
CA LEU A 151 6.56 -17.65 -5.41
C LEU A 151 6.00 -17.43 -3.99
N LYS A 152 5.13 -18.30 -3.50
CA LYS A 152 4.65 -18.28 -2.12
C LYS A 152 5.80 -18.47 -1.12
N LEU A 153 6.72 -19.41 -1.39
CA LEU A 153 7.92 -19.59 -0.56
C LEU A 153 8.80 -18.34 -0.55
N ALA A 154 9.02 -17.71 -1.71
CA ALA A 154 9.82 -16.50 -1.83
C ALA A 154 9.17 -15.30 -1.09
N LEU A 155 7.85 -15.12 -1.22
CA LEU A 155 7.11 -14.11 -0.47
C LEU A 155 7.16 -14.36 1.05
N ASN A 156 7.01 -15.63 1.45
CA ASN A 156 7.12 -16.01 2.85
C ASN A 156 8.55 -15.81 3.39
N PHE A 157 9.57 -16.06 2.57
CA PHE A 157 10.95 -15.82 2.95
C PHE A 157 11.25 -14.32 3.09
N ALA A 158 10.77 -13.52 2.12
CA ALA A 158 10.96 -12.08 2.10
C ALA A 158 10.22 -11.42 3.27
N TYR A 159 8.89 -11.55 3.34
CA TYR A 159 8.10 -10.78 4.29
C TYR A 159 7.81 -11.49 5.61
N ARG A 160 7.99 -12.83 5.67
CA ARG A 160 7.65 -13.68 6.82
C ARG A 160 6.30 -13.33 7.46
N PRO A 161 5.22 -13.16 6.67
CA PRO A 161 3.91 -12.96 7.26
C PRO A 161 3.60 -14.20 8.09
N GLY A 162 3.38 -14.03 9.40
CA GLY A 162 2.91 -15.11 10.26
C GLY A 162 1.66 -15.78 9.68
N SER A 163 1.42 -17.05 10.02
CA SER A 163 0.28 -17.83 9.52
C SER A 163 -1.09 -17.19 9.79
N HIS A 164 -1.16 -16.27 10.76
CA HIS A 164 -2.35 -15.54 11.15
C HIS A 164 -2.71 -14.38 10.21
N PHE A 165 -1.82 -13.99 9.29
CA PHE A 165 -2.08 -12.88 8.38
C PHE A 165 -2.87 -13.35 7.14
N LYS A 166 -4.19 -13.16 7.18
CA LYS A 166 -5.16 -13.55 6.14
C LYS A 166 -5.65 -12.35 5.29
N PHE A 167 -4.75 -11.43 4.91
CA PHE A 167 -5.11 -10.14 4.30
C PHE A 167 -5.93 -10.22 2.99
N TYR A 168 -5.83 -11.34 2.26
CA TYR A 168 -6.46 -11.51 0.95
C TYR A 168 -7.90 -12.05 1.02
N TYR A 169 -8.36 -12.48 2.19
CA TYR A 169 -9.74 -12.90 2.41
C TYR A 169 -10.59 -11.74 2.93
N PRO A 170 -11.87 -11.64 2.55
CA PRO A 170 -12.75 -10.63 3.13
C PRO A 170 -12.96 -10.88 4.64
N GLY A 171 -12.79 -9.83 5.43
CA GLY A 171 -12.88 -9.87 6.90
C GLY A 171 -14.22 -9.38 7.45
N LEU A 172 -14.26 -9.14 8.76
CA LEU A 172 -15.43 -8.59 9.46
C LEU A 172 -15.80 -7.20 8.94
N GLU A 173 -14.82 -6.42 8.49
CA GLU A 173 -15.00 -5.11 7.87
C GLU A 173 -15.95 -5.18 6.67
N ILE A 174 -15.76 -6.18 5.82
CA ILE A 174 -16.58 -6.37 4.62
C ILE A 174 -17.96 -6.89 4.99
N LYS A 175 -18.06 -7.82 5.95
CA LYS A 175 -19.35 -8.31 6.47
C LYS A 175 -20.20 -7.15 6.99
N TYR A 176 -19.61 -6.32 7.85
CA TYR A 176 -20.31 -5.18 8.43
C TYR A 176 -20.68 -4.13 7.38
N ALA A 177 -19.86 -3.93 6.35
CA ALA A 177 -20.22 -3.06 5.25
C ALA A 177 -21.46 -3.54 4.49
N CYS A 178 -21.55 -4.84 4.18
CA CYS A 178 -22.72 -5.43 3.54
C CYS A 178 -23.98 -5.33 4.42
N GLU A 179 -23.88 -5.70 5.71
CA GLU A 179 -25.01 -5.63 6.64
C GLU A 179 -25.56 -4.22 6.79
N GLU A 180 -24.70 -3.20 6.84
CA GLU A 180 -25.15 -1.81 6.94
C GLU A 180 -25.70 -1.27 5.61
N ALA A 181 -25.14 -1.71 4.47
CA ALA A 181 -25.69 -1.37 3.17
C ALA A 181 -27.13 -1.90 3.03
N GLU A 182 -27.38 -3.16 3.40
CA GLU A 182 -28.72 -3.77 3.36
C GLU A 182 -29.70 -3.06 4.30
N LYS A 183 -29.27 -2.70 5.53
CA LYS A 183 -30.11 -1.96 6.49
C LYS A 183 -30.51 -0.58 5.99
N LEU A 184 -29.61 0.11 5.29
CA LEU A 184 -29.86 1.43 4.74
C LEU A 184 -30.63 1.38 3.40
N GLY A 185 -30.81 0.19 2.82
CA GLY A 185 -31.37 0.04 1.48
C GLY A 185 -30.43 0.54 0.37
N ALA A 186 -29.14 0.64 0.63
CA ALA A 186 -28.13 1.06 -0.34
C ALA A 186 -27.86 -0.05 -1.38
N GLU A 187 -27.54 0.33 -2.62
CA GLU A 187 -27.25 -0.62 -3.69
C GLU A 187 -25.90 -1.31 -3.44
N LEU A 188 -25.90 -2.64 -3.21
CA LEU A 188 -24.69 -3.40 -2.89
C LEU A 188 -24.02 -3.96 -4.16
N HIS A 189 -22.76 -3.60 -4.36
CA HIS A 189 -21.94 -3.98 -5.51
C HIS A 189 -20.71 -4.79 -5.09
N PHE A 190 -20.45 -5.90 -5.78
CA PHE A 190 -19.34 -6.81 -5.47
C PHE A 190 -18.18 -6.66 -6.44
N LEU A 191 -17.02 -6.21 -5.93
CA LEU A 191 -15.78 -6.02 -6.70
C LEU A 191 -15.00 -7.33 -6.95
N GLY A 192 -15.47 -8.43 -6.36
CA GLY A 192 -14.78 -9.71 -6.31
C GLY A 192 -13.66 -9.74 -5.26
N PRO A 193 -13.21 -10.94 -4.85
CA PRO A 193 -12.10 -11.09 -3.92
C PRO A 193 -10.78 -10.61 -4.54
N GLU A 194 -9.74 -10.47 -3.71
CA GLU A 194 -8.38 -10.11 -4.15
C GLU A 194 -7.88 -11.05 -5.27
N LEU A 195 -7.92 -12.35 -4.98
CA LEU A 195 -7.53 -13.42 -5.90
C LEU A 195 -8.75 -13.99 -6.64
N ASN A 196 -9.32 -13.20 -7.54
CA ASN A 196 -10.43 -13.64 -8.41
C ASN A 196 -9.94 -14.41 -9.66
N ASN A 197 -10.87 -14.95 -10.44
CA ASN A 197 -10.56 -15.72 -11.66
C ASN A 197 -9.75 -14.93 -12.70
N ILE A 198 -9.95 -13.61 -12.78
CA ILE A 198 -9.22 -12.74 -13.71
C ILE A 198 -7.77 -12.60 -13.23
N THR A 199 -7.56 -12.39 -11.93
CA THR A 199 -6.23 -12.33 -11.31
C THR A 199 -5.49 -13.65 -11.51
N TRP A 200 -6.15 -14.79 -11.22
CA TRP A 200 -5.58 -16.11 -11.45
C TRP A 200 -5.21 -16.37 -12.92
N ARG A 201 -6.08 -16.00 -13.86
CA ARG A 201 -5.80 -16.13 -15.29
C ARG A 201 -4.60 -15.26 -15.71
N ARG A 202 -4.50 -14.04 -15.19
CA ARG A 202 -3.34 -13.15 -15.44
C ARG A 202 -2.05 -13.76 -14.88
N LEU A 203 -2.08 -14.32 -13.68
CA LEU A 203 -0.94 -15.02 -13.08
C LEU A 203 -0.55 -16.26 -13.88
N TYR A 204 -1.53 -17.01 -14.39
CA TYR A 204 -1.30 -18.20 -15.22
C TYR A 204 -0.53 -17.86 -16.49
N HIS A 205 -0.92 -16.79 -17.20
CA HIS A 205 -0.27 -16.36 -18.44
C HIS A 205 1.00 -15.51 -18.24
N GLU A 206 1.40 -15.19 -17.01
CA GLU A 206 2.62 -14.42 -16.76
C GLU A 206 3.86 -15.32 -16.72
N HIS A 207 4.55 -15.43 -17.84
CA HIS A 207 5.76 -16.27 -17.97
C HIS A 207 7.00 -15.68 -17.31
N ARG A 208 7.01 -14.37 -16.99
CA ARG A 208 8.17 -13.67 -16.41
C ARG A 208 8.30 -13.80 -14.89
N LEU A 209 7.36 -14.48 -14.25
CA LEU A 209 7.49 -14.93 -12.85
C LEU A 209 8.41 -16.15 -12.76
N ASN A 210 9.56 -16.10 -13.43
CA ASN A 210 10.53 -17.19 -13.41
C ASN A 210 11.41 -17.11 -12.14
N MET A 211 11.93 -18.25 -11.73
CA MET A 211 12.68 -18.34 -10.47
C MET A 211 13.99 -17.58 -10.51
N GLY A 212 14.70 -17.64 -11.64
CA GLY A 212 15.97 -16.93 -11.81
C GLY A 212 15.83 -15.43 -11.58
N ASN A 213 14.79 -14.80 -12.15
CA ASN A 213 14.54 -13.38 -11.95
C ASN A 213 14.15 -13.05 -10.50
N VAL A 214 13.34 -13.90 -9.85
CA VAL A 214 12.99 -13.70 -8.44
C VAL A 214 14.24 -13.75 -7.55
N PHE A 215 15.09 -14.76 -7.70
CA PHE A 215 16.32 -14.85 -6.91
C PHE A 215 17.32 -13.74 -7.23
N TYR A 216 17.45 -13.37 -8.50
CA TYR A 216 18.27 -12.24 -8.91
C TYR A 216 17.79 -10.93 -8.27
N LYS A 217 16.47 -10.68 -8.24
CA LYS A 217 15.89 -9.49 -7.61
C LYS A 217 16.00 -9.51 -6.09
N LEU A 218 15.87 -10.66 -5.45
CA LEU A 218 16.15 -10.81 -4.01
C LEU A 218 17.63 -10.57 -3.68
N TYR A 219 18.54 -11.01 -4.54
CA TYR A 219 19.96 -10.75 -4.39
C TYR A 219 20.28 -9.25 -4.59
N GLU A 220 19.74 -8.62 -5.64
CA GLU A 220 19.86 -7.18 -5.89
C GLU A 220 19.26 -6.33 -4.77
N PHE A 221 18.25 -6.84 -4.06
CA PHE A 221 17.68 -6.19 -2.89
C PHE A 221 18.63 -6.20 -1.69
N GLY A 222 19.45 -7.24 -1.55
CA GLY A 222 20.48 -7.36 -0.52
C GLY A 222 21.59 -6.32 -0.69
N GLY A 223 22.06 -5.75 0.42
CA GLY A 223 23.06 -4.67 0.41
C GLY A 223 22.52 -3.30 0.03
N THR A 224 21.21 -3.18 -0.26
CA THR A 224 20.58 -1.88 -0.51
C THR A 224 20.13 -1.23 0.80
N ARG A 225 19.91 0.09 0.77
CA ARG A 225 19.31 0.81 1.91
C ARG A 225 17.91 0.30 2.29
N TRP A 226 17.23 -0.45 1.41
CA TRP A 226 15.94 -1.07 1.70
C TRP A 226 16.05 -2.27 2.65
N GLU A 227 17.20 -2.93 2.70
CA GLU A 227 17.41 -4.10 3.53
C GLU A 227 17.24 -3.78 5.03
N GLY A 228 17.80 -2.66 5.50
CA GLY A 228 17.65 -2.23 6.90
C GLY A 228 16.20 -1.94 7.28
N GLU A 229 15.45 -1.25 6.42
CA GLU A 229 14.01 -1.02 6.62
C GLU A 229 13.21 -2.33 6.57
N HIS A 230 13.58 -3.24 5.69
CA HIS A 230 12.96 -4.53 5.54
C HIS A 230 13.10 -5.38 6.81
N TYR A 231 14.29 -5.45 7.39
CA TYR A 231 14.50 -6.12 8.67
C TYR A 231 13.65 -5.51 9.80
N GLN A 232 13.56 -4.18 9.86
CA GLN A 232 12.72 -3.50 10.84
C GLN A 232 11.23 -3.85 10.66
N GLN A 233 10.74 -3.89 9.42
CA GLN A 233 9.34 -4.24 9.14
C GLN A 233 9.03 -5.71 9.44
N ILE A 234 9.96 -6.63 9.14
CA ILE A 234 9.82 -8.04 9.54
C ILE A 234 9.76 -8.15 11.07
N GLN A 235 10.66 -7.47 11.80
CA GLN A 235 10.66 -7.51 13.26
C GLN A 235 9.32 -7.00 13.82
N LYS A 236 8.77 -5.92 13.27
CA LYS A 236 7.43 -5.43 13.65
C LYS A 236 6.36 -6.48 13.39
N LEU A 237 6.33 -7.09 12.21
CA LEU A 237 5.38 -8.15 11.86
C LEU A 237 5.50 -9.37 12.78
N GLN A 238 6.71 -9.72 13.22
CA GLN A 238 6.95 -10.87 14.09
C GLN A 238 6.60 -10.59 15.56
N LEU A 239 6.74 -9.34 16.01
CA LEU A 239 6.52 -8.94 17.41
C LEU A 239 5.07 -8.50 17.69
N THR A 240 4.24 -8.36 16.65
CA THR A 240 2.86 -7.84 16.80
C THR A 240 1.84 -8.84 16.28
N THR A 241 0.66 -8.85 16.92
CA THR A 241 -0.50 -9.59 16.41
C THR A 241 -1.04 -8.90 15.17
N PRO A 242 -1.76 -9.61 14.26
CA PRO A 242 -2.33 -8.98 13.07
C PRO A 242 -3.20 -7.76 13.38
N SER A 243 -4.02 -7.81 14.43
CA SER A 243 -4.84 -6.66 14.84
C SER A 243 -3.98 -5.48 15.29
N SER A 244 -2.98 -5.71 16.16
CA SER A 244 -2.09 -4.65 16.66
C SER A 244 -1.23 -4.06 15.54
N TYR A 245 -0.77 -4.90 14.62
CA TYR A 245 -0.03 -4.48 13.44
C TYR A 245 -0.86 -3.52 12.58
N VAL A 246 -2.11 -3.87 12.30
CA VAL A 246 -3.00 -3.02 11.50
C VAL A 246 -3.28 -1.68 12.19
N GLU A 247 -3.42 -1.67 13.52
CA GLU A 247 -3.65 -0.42 14.27
C GLU A 247 -2.45 0.51 14.33
N SER A 248 -1.24 -0.03 14.24
CA SER A 248 0.01 0.72 14.44
C SER A 248 0.75 1.01 13.15
N CYS A 249 0.60 0.15 12.15
CA CYS A 249 1.45 0.11 10.96
C CYS A 249 0.67 0.22 9.64
N CYS A 250 -0.66 0.30 9.64
CA CYS A 250 -1.46 0.45 8.42
C CYS A 250 -1.59 1.92 7.96
N ASP A 251 -0.52 2.70 8.10
CA ASP A 251 -0.44 4.05 7.56
C ASP A 251 -0.11 4.04 6.06
N THR A 252 -0.36 5.16 5.37
CA THR A 252 -0.09 5.33 3.94
C THR A 252 1.38 5.02 3.63
N TYR A 253 2.30 5.45 4.50
CA TYR A 253 3.74 5.26 4.32
C TYR A 253 4.15 3.78 4.28
N ASN A 254 3.76 2.99 5.28
CA ASN A 254 4.15 1.58 5.40
C ASN A 254 3.51 0.77 4.27
N ILE A 255 2.26 1.08 3.91
CA ILE A 255 1.60 0.42 2.78
C ILE A 255 2.36 0.70 1.49
N ASN A 256 2.71 1.97 1.23
CA ASN A 256 3.49 2.34 0.05
C ASN A 256 4.89 1.71 0.07
N TRP A 257 5.49 1.55 1.25
CA TRP A 257 6.73 0.81 1.43
C TRP A 257 6.58 -0.66 0.99
N TYR A 258 5.51 -1.37 1.40
CA TYR A 258 5.27 -2.75 0.94
C TYR A 258 5.05 -2.81 -0.56
N ILE A 259 4.31 -1.86 -1.14
CA ILE A 259 4.06 -1.81 -2.57
C ILE A 259 5.37 -1.60 -3.34
N GLN A 260 6.22 -0.69 -2.88
CA GLN A 260 7.52 -0.41 -3.50
C GLN A 260 8.50 -1.58 -3.32
N SER A 261 8.51 -2.20 -2.13
CA SER A 261 9.28 -3.41 -1.86
C SER A 261 8.85 -4.55 -2.80
N LEU A 262 7.54 -4.70 -3.04
CA LEU A 262 6.99 -5.68 -3.97
C LEU A 262 7.36 -5.34 -5.42
N ASP A 263 7.44 -4.06 -5.79
CA ASP A 263 7.88 -3.63 -7.11
C ASP A 263 9.35 -3.98 -7.37
N ILE A 264 10.21 -3.83 -6.35
CA ILE A 264 11.63 -4.16 -6.46
C ILE A 264 11.82 -5.68 -6.56
N MET A 265 11.24 -6.45 -5.62
CA MET A 265 11.48 -7.90 -5.53
C MET A 265 10.61 -8.71 -6.50
N PHE A 266 9.38 -8.28 -6.76
CA PHE A 266 8.37 -9.02 -7.52
C PHE A 266 7.57 -8.12 -8.48
N PRO A 267 8.22 -7.37 -9.41
CA PRO A 267 7.56 -6.33 -10.21
C PRO A 267 6.36 -6.84 -11.02
N TYR A 268 6.46 -8.05 -11.58
CA TYR A 268 5.37 -8.65 -12.35
C TYR A 268 4.18 -9.05 -11.49
N LEU A 269 4.44 -9.43 -10.22
CA LEU A 269 3.39 -9.74 -9.26
C LEU A 269 2.69 -8.45 -8.84
N LYS A 270 3.45 -7.41 -8.47
CA LYS A 270 2.93 -6.07 -8.16
C LYS A 270 2.05 -5.54 -9.28
N ARG A 271 2.51 -5.65 -10.53
CA ARG A 271 1.72 -5.21 -11.69
C ARG A 271 0.37 -5.93 -11.81
N ILE A 272 0.31 -7.22 -11.50
CA ILE A 272 -0.92 -8.01 -11.63
C ILE A 272 -1.85 -7.80 -10.44
N LEU A 273 -1.32 -7.93 -9.23
CA LEU A 273 -2.09 -7.87 -7.99
C LEU A 273 -2.49 -6.44 -7.65
N ILE A 274 -1.65 -5.44 -7.94
CA ILE A 274 -1.89 -4.05 -7.55
C ILE A 274 -2.29 -3.25 -8.79
N ASP A 275 -1.36 -2.91 -9.69
CA ASP A 275 -1.64 -1.92 -10.75
C ASP A 275 -2.82 -2.27 -11.68
N LYS A 276 -2.89 -3.53 -12.13
CA LYS A 276 -3.98 -4.01 -12.99
C LYS A 276 -5.25 -4.30 -12.21
N ARG A 277 -5.17 -4.47 -10.88
CA ARG A 277 -6.34 -4.64 -10.01
C ARG A 277 -6.93 -3.28 -9.66
N ASP A 278 -6.13 -2.30 -9.27
CA ASP A 278 -6.52 -0.90 -9.05
C ASP A 278 -7.33 -0.38 -10.23
N MET A 279 -6.80 -0.55 -11.45
CA MET A 279 -7.50 -0.13 -12.67
C MET A 279 -8.81 -0.88 -12.90
N ALA A 280 -8.88 -2.16 -12.55
CA ALA A 280 -10.11 -2.94 -12.70
C ALA A 280 -11.16 -2.54 -11.67
N LEU A 281 -10.76 -2.33 -10.41
CA LEU A 281 -11.62 -1.84 -9.32
C LEU A 281 -12.17 -0.46 -9.67
N TYR A 282 -11.28 0.46 -10.03
CA TYR A 282 -11.61 1.81 -10.44
C TYR A 282 -12.63 1.83 -11.60
N LYS A 283 -12.33 1.12 -12.69
CA LYS A 283 -13.25 1.03 -13.85
C LYS A 283 -14.59 0.43 -13.50
N TYR A 284 -14.64 -0.50 -12.53
CA TYR A 284 -15.90 -1.10 -12.11
C TYR A 284 -16.72 -0.11 -11.27
N ILE A 285 -16.08 0.60 -10.33
CA ILE A 285 -16.73 1.64 -9.51
C ILE A 285 -17.30 2.73 -10.43
N THR A 286 -16.50 3.30 -11.34
CA THR A 286 -16.95 4.41 -12.18
C THR A 286 -18.00 4.02 -13.22
N ARG A 287 -18.02 2.76 -13.69
CA ARG A 287 -19.06 2.29 -14.62
C ARG A 287 -20.42 2.08 -13.96
N ASN A 288 -20.44 1.72 -12.68
CA ASN A 288 -21.68 1.46 -11.95
C ASN A 288 -22.13 2.67 -11.12
N ALA A 289 -21.25 3.65 -10.91
CA ALA A 289 -21.57 4.94 -10.31
C ALA A 289 -22.54 5.73 -11.19
N LYS A 290 -23.69 6.11 -10.63
CA LYS A 290 -24.59 7.09 -11.25
C LYS A 290 -24.15 8.50 -10.85
N GLU A 291 -24.51 9.48 -11.68
CA GLU A 291 -24.15 10.87 -11.46
C GLU A 291 -24.80 11.42 -10.19
N GLY A 292 -24.03 12.13 -9.36
CA GLY A 292 -24.52 12.75 -8.13
C GLY A 292 -24.72 11.79 -6.96
N GLN A 293 -24.29 10.53 -7.07
CA GLN A 293 -24.40 9.56 -5.99
C GLN A 293 -23.30 9.71 -4.94
N LYS A 294 -23.64 9.38 -3.69
CA LYS A 294 -22.69 9.11 -2.62
C LYS A 294 -22.35 7.63 -2.61
N ILE A 295 -21.07 7.34 -2.80
CA ILE A 295 -20.55 5.99 -2.95
C ILE A 295 -19.60 5.72 -1.80
N VAL A 296 -19.76 4.57 -1.14
CA VAL A 296 -18.74 4.04 -0.24
C VAL A 296 -18.12 2.81 -0.88
N ALA A 297 -16.80 2.79 -1.05
CA ALA A 297 -16.08 1.62 -1.53
C ALA A 297 -15.13 1.11 -0.45
N VAL A 298 -15.36 -0.11 0.01
CA VAL A 298 -14.53 -0.81 0.98
C VAL A 298 -13.56 -1.73 0.23
N VAL A 299 -12.29 -1.34 0.21
CA VAL A 299 -11.23 -1.96 -0.58
C VAL A 299 -10.01 -2.25 0.30
N ASN A 300 -9.17 -3.20 -0.11
CA ASN A 300 -7.92 -3.45 0.62
C ASN A 300 -7.04 -2.20 0.62
N GLN A 301 -6.35 -1.93 1.73
CA GLN A 301 -5.60 -0.69 1.96
C GLN A 301 -4.61 -0.38 0.83
N TRP A 302 -3.92 -1.40 0.31
CA TRP A 302 -2.94 -1.24 -0.78
C TRP A 302 -3.53 -0.84 -2.14
N HIS A 303 -4.85 -0.84 -2.30
CA HIS A 303 -5.53 -0.36 -3.51
C HIS A 303 -6.00 1.09 -3.41
N MET A 304 -6.06 1.66 -2.20
CA MET A 304 -6.63 2.99 -1.99
C MET A 304 -5.90 4.06 -2.80
N GLU A 305 -4.57 4.13 -2.68
CA GLU A 305 -3.77 5.13 -3.40
C GLU A 305 -3.91 4.95 -4.92
N GLY A 306 -3.86 3.71 -5.42
CA GLY A 306 -4.03 3.44 -6.84
C GLY A 306 -5.39 3.89 -7.40
N ILE A 307 -6.47 3.71 -6.63
CA ILE A 307 -7.82 4.18 -7.01
C ILE A 307 -7.91 5.70 -6.89
N GLU A 308 -7.35 6.29 -5.84
CA GLU A 308 -7.29 7.74 -5.63
C GLU A 308 -6.55 8.45 -6.77
N HIS A 309 -5.39 7.94 -7.18
CA HIS A 309 -4.64 8.48 -8.32
C HIS A 309 -5.41 8.38 -9.63
N LEU A 310 -6.11 7.27 -9.86
CA LEU A 310 -6.92 7.10 -11.07
C LEU A 310 -8.11 8.07 -11.09
N TRP A 311 -8.78 8.25 -9.95
CA TRP A 311 -9.84 9.23 -9.77
C TRP A 311 -9.32 10.64 -9.99
N ALA A 312 -8.24 11.01 -9.31
CA ALA A 312 -7.62 12.33 -9.41
C ALA A 312 -7.20 12.64 -10.86
N HIS A 313 -6.61 11.67 -11.55
CA HIS A 313 -6.27 11.79 -12.97
C HIS A 313 -7.50 11.97 -13.88
N GLU A 314 -8.59 11.24 -13.64
CA GLU A 314 -9.83 11.35 -14.43
C GLU A 314 -10.64 12.60 -14.12
N TYR A 315 -10.43 13.24 -12.98
CA TYR A 315 -11.15 14.47 -12.62
C TYR A 315 -10.26 15.73 -12.52
N GLY A 316 -8.98 15.61 -12.86
CA GLY A 316 -8.03 16.73 -12.83
C GLY A 316 -7.77 17.25 -11.42
N MET A 317 -7.89 16.38 -10.41
CA MET A 317 -7.59 16.68 -9.02
C MET A 317 -6.14 16.27 -8.70
N LEU A 318 -5.60 16.77 -7.59
CA LEU A 318 -4.34 16.29 -7.05
C LEU A 318 -4.62 15.18 -6.02
N PRO A 319 -3.94 14.02 -6.09
CA PRO A 319 -4.03 13.01 -5.05
C PRO A 319 -3.37 13.50 -3.76
N ARG A 320 -3.77 12.97 -2.59
CA ARG A 320 -3.21 13.35 -1.28
C ARG A 320 -1.70 13.14 -1.19
N SER A 321 -1.17 12.11 -1.85
CA SER A 321 0.27 11.85 -1.94
C SER A 321 1.05 12.98 -2.62
N GLN A 322 0.37 13.83 -3.41
CA GLN A 322 0.97 14.97 -4.12
C GLN A 322 0.48 16.32 -3.58
N SER A 323 -0.51 16.35 -2.69
CA SER A 323 -0.85 17.57 -1.97
C SER A 323 0.24 17.85 -0.95
N ILE A 324 1.29 18.52 -1.39
CA ILE A 324 2.28 19.15 -0.52
C ILE A 324 1.51 20.28 0.19
N THR A 325 0.88 19.95 1.32
CA THR A 325 0.08 20.90 2.11
C THR A 325 0.94 21.82 2.95
N GLU A 326 2.19 21.42 3.21
CA GLU A 326 3.18 22.25 3.88
C GLU A 326 4.23 22.60 2.85
N GLU A 327 4.34 23.89 2.53
CA GLU A 327 5.48 24.45 1.85
C GLU A 327 6.70 24.01 2.65
N ILE A 328 7.36 22.93 2.20
CA ILE A 328 8.56 22.39 2.85
C ILE A 328 9.53 23.57 2.86
N ASP A 329 9.75 24.19 4.01
CA ASP A 329 10.77 25.21 4.14
C ASP A 329 12.08 24.45 4.34
N PRO A 330 12.90 24.29 3.28
CA PRO A 330 14.09 23.46 3.38
C PRO A 330 15.09 24.00 4.42
N ILE A 331 14.94 25.27 4.84
CA ILE A 331 15.77 25.93 5.84
C ILE A 331 15.07 25.94 7.20
N GLY A 332 13.78 26.26 7.25
CA GLY A 332 12.97 26.33 8.47
C GLY A 332 12.69 24.98 9.14
N ASP A 333 12.52 23.92 8.34
CA ASP A 333 12.29 22.56 8.83
C ASP A 333 13.59 21.79 9.11
N MET A 334 14.74 22.40 8.83
CA MET A 334 16.03 21.84 9.22
C MET A 334 16.19 22.02 10.73
N PRO A 335 16.47 20.96 11.51
CA PRO A 335 16.73 21.10 12.94
C PRO A 335 18.13 21.70 13.15
N LEU A 336 18.29 22.99 12.81
CA LEU A 336 19.58 23.70 12.79
C LEU A 336 20.31 23.60 14.13
N LYS A 337 19.58 23.59 15.24
CA LYS A 337 20.15 23.45 16.58
C LYS A 337 20.79 22.08 16.78
N GLU A 338 20.12 21.01 16.36
CA GLU A 338 20.64 19.64 16.45
C GLU A 338 21.78 19.43 15.45
N GLY A 339 21.63 19.93 14.21
CA GLY A 339 22.70 19.91 13.21
C GLY A 339 23.96 20.66 13.65
N LEU A 340 23.82 21.84 14.26
CA LEU A 340 24.93 22.61 14.83
C LEU A 340 25.54 21.89 16.04
N PHE A 341 24.72 21.29 16.90
CA PHE A 341 25.20 20.51 18.04
C PHE A 341 26.00 19.30 17.58
N ASP A 342 25.53 18.56 16.57
CA ASP A 342 26.25 17.44 15.98
C ASP A 342 27.57 17.92 15.36
N MET A 343 27.56 19.02 14.61
CA MET A 343 28.79 19.58 14.05
C MET A 343 29.81 19.95 15.14
N LEU A 344 29.35 20.55 16.23
CA LEU A 344 30.17 20.94 17.38
C LEU A 344 30.69 19.72 18.14
N TYR A 345 29.83 18.73 18.40
CA TYR A 345 30.20 17.47 19.03
C TYR A 345 31.27 16.72 18.23
N ASN A 346 31.13 16.66 16.91
CA ASN A 346 32.11 16.04 16.02
C ASN A 346 33.41 16.84 15.93
N ALA A 347 33.37 18.17 16.01
CA ALA A 347 34.58 18.99 16.15
C ALA A 347 35.29 18.69 17.48
N PHE A 348 34.56 18.66 18.59
CA PHE A 348 35.10 18.38 19.92
C PHE A 348 35.71 16.98 20.03
N GLN A 349 35.02 15.95 19.52
CA GLN A 349 35.53 14.58 19.47
C GLN A 349 36.80 14.46 18.61
N ARG A 350 36.93 15.27 17.55
CA ARG A 350 38.17 15.34 16.74
C ARG A 350 39.31 15.93 17.54
N GLU A 351 39.09 17.06 18.21
CA GLU A 351 40.12 17.70 19.02
C GLU A 351 40.62 16.78 20.14
N LEU A 352 39.70 16.10 20.84
CA LEU A 352 40.05 15.11 21.87
C LEU A 352 40.92 13.97 21.32
N LYS A 353 40.57 13.41 20.16
CA LYS A 353 41.37 12.33 19.54
C LYS A 353 42.74 12.82 19.08
N ASN A 354 42.80 13.99 18.44
CA ASN A 354 44.05 14.56 17.94
C ASN A 354 45.00 14.95 19.09
N ALA A 355 44.46 15.47 20.19
CA ALA A 355 45.24 15.80 21.38
C ALA A 355 45.90 14.56 22.00
N HIS A 356 45.28 13.38 21.88
CA HIS A 356 45.87 12.12 22.32
C HIS A 356 46.89 11.54 21.33
N SER A 357 46.73 11.77 20.02
CA SER A 357 47.58 11.16 19.00
C SER A 357 48.73 12.05 18.51
N ASN A 358 48.76 13.34 18.85
CA ASN A 358 49.71 14.34 18.31
C ASN A 358 49.78 14.35 16.76
N THR A 359 48.69 13.99 16.10
CA THR A 359 48.59 13.96 14.63
C THR A 359 47.46 14.87 14.16
N THR A 360 47.65 15.50 13.00
CA THR A 360 46.59 16.25 12.34
C THR A 360 45.48 15.31 11.86
N PRO A 361 44.20 15.69 11.99
CA PRO A 361 43.08 14.83 11.61
C PRO A 361 43.10 14.56 10.11
N ALA A 362 42.89 13.30 9.73
CA ALA A 362 42.93 12.85 8.33
C ALA A 362 41.73 13.33 7.48
N SER A 363 40.65 13.85 8.10
CA SER A 363 39.51 14.43 7.38
C SER A 363 38.69 15.37 8.26
N TYR A 364 38.08 16.38 7.63
CA TYR A 364 37.13 17.32 8.24
C TYR A 364 35.66 16.90 8.06
N SER A 365 35.41 15.72 7.51
CA SER A 365 34.04 15.19 7.39
C SER A 365 33.49 14.68 8.72
N ASN A 366 32.16 14.57 8.78
CA ASN A 366 31.38 14.31 9.99
C ASN A 366 31.54 12.85 10.45
N MET A 367 32.11 12.60 11.64
CA MET A 367 32.45 11.23 12.12
C MET A 367 31.24 10.30 12.30
N MET A 368 30.01 10.83 12.38
CA MET A 368 28.79 10.01 12.43
C MET A 368 28.37 9.45 11.06
N ASN A 369 28.80 10.06 9.95
CA ASN A 369 28.53 9.51 8.62
C ASN A 369 29.56 8.41 8.31
N THR A 370 29.16 7.16 8.55
CA THR A 370 29.99 5.96 8.37
C THR A 370 30.45 5.71 6.92
N TYR A 371 30.02 6.52 5.95
CA TYR A 371 30.49 6.48 4.57
C TYR A 371 31.73 7.38 4.38
N HIS A 372 32.85 6.98 4.97
CA HIS A 372 34.15 7.54 4.59
C HIS A 372 34.63 6.88 3.29
N ARG A 373 34.49 7.61 2.16
CA ARG A 373 35.14 7.32 0.88
C ARG A 373 36.58 7.86 0.77
N GLU A 374 37.04 8.63 1.77
CA GLU A 374 38.34 9.33 1.73
C GLU A 374 39.53 8.49 2.23
N GLN A 375 39.30 7.29 2.79
CA GLN A 375 40.37 6.35 3.16
C GLN A 375 40.62 5.24 2.12
N ASN A 376 40.12 5.40 0.88
CA ASN A 376 40.54 4.54 -0.22
C ASN A 376 41.95 4.92 -0.68
N TRP A 377 42.95 4.46 0.08
CA TRP A 377 44.33 4.27 -0.37
C TRP A 377 44.43 3.11 -1.40
N GLN A 378 43.48 3.00 -2.33
CA GLN A 378 43.37 1.92 -3.31
C GLN A 378 43.63 2.37 -4.76
N TYR A 379 44.26 3.52 -5.00
CA TYR A 379 44.52 3.98 -6.38
C TYR A 379 45.95 4.43 -6.73
N GLU A 380 46.99 4.06 -5.97
CA GLU A 380 48.39 4.40 -6.34
C GLU A 380 49.40 3.24 -6.39
N HIS A 381 48.95 1.99 -6.58
CA HIS A 381 49.86 0.87 -6.91
C HIS A 381 49.49 0.14 -8.21
N ARG A 382 49.24 0.90 -9.27
CA ARG A 382 49.40 0.44 -10.66
C ARG A 382 50.46 1.29 -11.35
N ASN A 383 51.71 1.11 -10.92
CA ASN A 383 52.93 1.29 -11.71
C ASN A 383 54.12 0.94 -10.80
N MET A 384 54.38 -0.36 -10.67
CA MET A 384 55.72 -0.95 -10.58
C MET A 384 55.61 -2.40 -11.05
#